data_AF-A0AA36JLG5-F1
#
_entry.id   AF-A0AA36JLG5-F1
#
_cell.length_a   1.000
_cell.length_b   1.000
_cell.length_c   1.000
_cell.angle_alpha   90.00
_cell.angle_beta   90.00
_cell.angle_gamma   90.00
#
_symmetry.space_group_name_H-M   'P 1'
#
loop_
_entity.id
_entity.type
_entity.pdbx_description
1 polymer ?
#
loop_
_entity_poly.entity_id
_entity_poly.type
_entity_poly.pdbx_seq_one_letter_code
_entity_poly.pdbx_strand_id
1 'polypeptide(L)'
;MLAKLLVLAGAVAEEGNGNGLCWYNSDRSYERCCLGGDPGCWVGIWVTADMCCHPMSPQQQQCFDEMEGRVEAKLSKLRETLAAAEEAGLTEFLGRGRMYRYTASYEILLSQPLSLWSWACSVSDSPLLWSDSCACCEPPEEGCDETDGTHGQRQSAWSNFVGCCYTIYARKALDPPDEALEQSIQEQLQGLTPRRKSVMEDGPQLSWKLGTTTLARGCVVSVHADGSVTTCEESHACHGGGSFDCSFLRAFRLALEVIQKLRPLPPLDLVLNAGDETVDNTLQAAPVFTRVGTRWTHSLALPAEWQLHPGQCGKSVKVGMNAMLQIRWEDREALLVWRGSHSNLWSPHCKISPAARDEEMLRKCVELPLGEIRLPRWDLSTWLQMPRGRLLMLTRFAPYLIDAKLVDSQVAPMSSELEQFLREEQLFGDRIKGEDFARYKYQIAIEGNSAADRICWQLFLGSVVLVPDGPWQILAPLSLMQPWVHYVPVMYDLSDLVERLQWLRSHDDEAKAIALNGVTFAHRYLTCDGNIYYVDRLLRAYADRLSD
;
A
#
# COMPACT_ATOMS: atom_id res chain seq x y z
N MET A 1 -32.11 -11.66 -33.89
CA MET A 1 -30.94 -11.77 -32.98
C MET A 1 -30.18 -10.44 -32.94
N LEU A 2 -29.65 -9.94 -34.07
CA LEU A 2 -29.03 -8.61 -34.18
C LEU A 2 -29.91 -7.45 -33.65
N ALA A 3 -31.21 -7.46 -33.94
CA ALA A 3 -32.14 -6.44 -33.46
C ALA A 3 -32.41 -6.49 -31.94
N LYS A 4 -32.34 -7.68 -31.31
CA LYS A 4 -32.44 -7.82 -29.85
C LYS A 4 -31.13 -7.36 -29.17
N LEU A 5 -29.99 -7.66 -29.79
CA LEU A 5 -28.66 -7.18 -29.37
C LEU A 5 -28.52 -5.66 -29.53
N LEU A 6 -29.09 -5.05 -30.57
CA LEU A 6 -29.12 -3.59 -30.76
C LEU A 6 -30.07 -2.89 -29.77
N VAL A 7 -31.17 -3.54 -29.36
CA VAL A 7 -32.05 -3.03 -28.30
C VAL A 7 -31.39 -3.15 -26.92
N LEU A 8 -30.63 -4.23 -26.65
CA LEU A 8 -29.84 -4.38 -25.43
C LEU A 8 -28.63 -3.42 -25.39
N ALA A 9 -27.90 -3.28 -26.50
CA ALA A 9 -26.82 -2.30 -26.64
C ALA A 9 -27.34 -0.86 -26.61
N GLY A 10 -28.54 -0.63 -27.15
CA GLY A 10 -29.29 0.63 -27.05
C GLY A 10 -29.74 0.93 -25.63
N ALA A 11 -30.21 -0.08 -24.87
CA ALA A 11 -30.56 0.06 -23.46
C ALA A 11 -29.33 0.32 -22.57
N VAL A 12 -28.19 -0.31 -22.87
CA VAL A 12 -26.89 -0.05 -22.21
C VAL A 12 -26.31 1.31 -22.62
N ALA A 13 -26.59 1.79 -23.84
CA ALA A 13 -26.19 3.10 -24.33
C ALA A 13 -27.11 4.25 -23.87
N GLU A 14 -28.41 4.00 -23.64
CA GLU A 14 -29.37 4.92 -23.01
C GLU A 14 -29.20 4.96 -21.48
N GLU A 15 -28.76 3.86 -20.84
CA GLU A 15 -28.13 3.88 -19.50
C GLU A 15 -26.82 4.70 -19.48
N GLY A 16 -26.30 5.12 -20.65
CA GLY A 16 -25.12 5.98 -20.78
C GLY A 16 -25.27 7.38 -20.16
N ASN A 17 -26.47 7.76 -19.71
CA ASN A 17 -26.72 8.95 -18.89
C ASN A 17 -27.20 8.64 -17.46
N GLY A 18 -27.24 7.38 -17.05
CA GLY A 18 -27.66 7.00 -15.70
C GLY A 18 -27.30 5.54 -15.42
N ASN A 19 -26.33 5.33 -14.52
CA ASN A 19 -25.67 4.05 -14.23
C ASN A 19 -26.59 2.94 -13.64
N GLY A 20 -27.91 2.97 -13.80
CA GLY A 20 -28.86 1.93 -13.34
C GLY A 20 -28.88 1.65 -11.83
N LEU A 21 -27.95 2.24 -11.08
CA LEU A 21 -28.04 2.76 -9.74
C LEU A 21 -28.15 4.27 -9.97
N CYS A 22 -29.13 4.98 -9.40
CA CYS A 22 -29.29 6.42 -9.62
C CYS A 22 -27.98 7.18 -9.35
N TRP A 23 -27.22 7.49 -10.40
CA TRP A 23 -26.00 8.28 -10.33
C TRP A 23 -25.95 9.22 -11.54
N TYR A 24 -26.21 10.49 -11.21
CA TYR A 24 -26.01 11.75 -11.93
C TYR A 24 -26.62 11.98 -13.32
N ASN A 25 -27.44 13.03 -13.41
CA ASN A 25 -27.73 13.78 -14.63
C ASN A 25 -27.06 15.17 -14.51
N SER A 26 -26.45 15.67 -15.58
CA SER A 26 -25.57 16.85 -15.59
C SER A 26 -26.27 18.21 -15.44
N ASP A 27 -27.60 18.25 -15.36
CA ASP A 27 -28.38 19.50 -15.41
C ASP A 27 -29.01 19.93 -14.07
N ARG A 28 -28.73 19.22 -12.97
CA ARG A 28 -29.25 19.53 -11.62
C ARG A 28 -30.78 19.66 -11.55
N SER A 29 -31.55 19.03 -12.46
CA SER A 29 -33.01 18.93 -12.34
C SER A 29 -33.40 17.66 -11.55
N TYR A 30 -33.68 17.84 -10.25
CA TYR A 30 -33.77 16.76 -9.25
C TYR A 30 -35.09 15.93 -9.27
N GLU A 31 -35.99 16.12 -10.24
CA GLU A 31 -37.36 15.59 -10.16
C GLU A 31 -37.74 14.46 -11.15
N ARG A 32 -36.83 13.93 -11.99
CA ARG A 32 -37.25 13.01 -13.07
C ARG A 32 -36.54 11.68 -13.19
N CYS A 33 -36.17 11.03 -12.08
CA CYS A 33 -35.85 9.60 -12.09
C CYS A 33 -37.05 8.71 -11.71
N CYS A 34 -38.28 9.17 -11.97
CA CYS A 34 -39.49 8.37 -11.79
C CYS A 34 -40.36 8.50 -13.05
N LEU A 35 -40.34 7.49 -13.92
CA LEU A 35 -41.48 7.27 -14.81
C LEU A 35 -42.63 6.80 -13.92
N GLY A 36 -43.69 7.61 -13.85
CA GLY A 36 -44.82 7.33 -12.97
C GLY A 36 -45.38 5.92 -13.18
N GLY A 37 -45.36 5.12 -12.12
CA GLY A 37 -46.01 3.81 -12.07
C GLY A 37 -45.20 2.64 -11.51
N ASP A 38 -43.92 2.81 -11.15
CA ASP A 38 -43.09 1.69 -10.65
C ASP A 38 -43.11 1.57 -9.11
N PRO A 39 -43.74 0.54 -8.52
CA PRO A 39 -43.73 0.29 -7.08
C PRO A 39 -42.36 -0.16 -6.53
N GLY A 40 -41.35 -0.35 -7.39
CA GLY A 40 -39.96 -0.66 -7.01
C GLY A 40 -38.99 0.52 -7.06
N CYS A 41 -39.47 1.76 -7.22
CA CYS A 41 -38.60 2.93 -7.39
C CYS A 41 -37.95 3.36 -6.07
N TRP A 42 -36.62 3.34 -6.03
CA TRP A 42 -35.77 3.54 -4.84
C TRP A 42 -35.71 5.00 -4.38
N VAL A 43 -35.68 5.18 -3.05
CA VAL A 43 -34.94 6.28 -2.41
C VAL A 43 -33.52 5.75 -2.19
N GLY A 44 -32.53 6.27 -2.90
CA GLY A 44 -31.13 5.82 -2.76
C GLY A 44 -30.59 5.98 -1.33
N ILE A 45 -29.59 5.18 -0.95
CA ILE A 45 -28.74 5.49 0.21
C ILE A 45 -27.82 6.63 -0.23
N TRP A 46 -28.14 7.84 0.23
CA TRP A 46 -27.24 8.98 0.08
C TRP A 46 -26.16 8.87 1.16
N VAL A 47 -24.90 8.83 0.76
CA VAL A 47 -23.79 9.05 1.70
C VAL A 47 -23.85 10.50 2.13
N THR A 48 -24.58 10.78 3.21
CA THR A 48 -24.60 12.10 3.83
C THR A 48 -23.39 12.26 4.75
N ALA A 49 -23.02 13.50 5.09
CA ALA A 49 -22.04 13.78 6.14
C ALA A 49 -22.36 13.00 7.44
N ASP A 50 -23.65 12.83 7.75
CA ASP A 50 -24.12 12.05 8.90
C ASP A 50 -23.79 10.56 8.78
N MET A 51 -23.86 9.96 7.59
CA MET A 51 -23.48 8.56 7.37
C MET A 51 -21.95 8.32 7.36
N CYS A 52 -21.15 9.36 7.15
CA CYS A 52 -19.69 9.28 7.27
C CYS A 52 -19.20 9.43 8.71
N CYS A 53 -19.94 10.16 9.55
CA CYS A 53 -19.52 10.58 10.88
C CYS A 53 -20.28 9.91 12.04
N HIS A 54 -21.33 9.13 11.77
CA HIS A 54 -22.15 8.47 12.79
C HIS A 54 -22.46 6.99 12.49
N PRO A 55 -22.76 6.16 13.52
CA PRO A 55 -23.16 4.76 13.34
C PRO A 55 -24.42 4.62 12.46
N MET A 56 -24.45 3.60 11.60
CA MET A 56 -25.61 3.28 10.78
C MET A 56 -26.79 2.84 11.65
N SER A 57 -27.99 3.33 11.32
CA SER A 57 -29.22 2.77 11.86
C SER A 57 -29.38 1.30 11.42
N PRO A 58 -30.13 0.46 12.16
CA PRO A 58 -30.37 -0.93 11.78
C PRO A 58 -30.92 -1.10 10.36
N GLN A 59 -31.72 -0.14 9.89
CA GLN A 59 -32.27 -0.16 8.54
C GLN A 59 -31.22 0.17 7.46
N GLN A 60 -30.28 1.07 7.76
CA GLN A 60 -29.13 1.33 6.88
C GLN A 60 -28.17 0.14 6.84
N GLN A 61 -27.95 -0.52 7.98
CA GLN A 61 -27.15 -1.75 8.06
C GLN A 61 -27.78 -2.88 7.24
N GLN A 62 -29.09 -3.12 7.38
CA GLN A 62 -29.78 -4.15 6.59
C GLN A 62 -29.70 -3.89 5.09
N CYS A 63 -29.89 -2.63 4.66
CA CYS A 63 -29.78 -2.28 3.24
C CYS A 63 -28.33 -2.44 2.72
N PHE A 64 -27.34 -2.21 3.59
CA PHE A 64 -25.93 -2.45 3.31
C PHE A 64 -25.62 -3.94 3.15
N ASP A 65 -26.08 -4.78 4.08
CA ASP A 65 -25.88 -6.23 4.05
C ASP A 65 -26.49 -6.88 2.78
N GLU A 66 -27.50 -6.23 2.18
CA GLU A 66 -28.13 -6.65 0.93
C GLU A 66 -27.40 -6.16 -0.35
N MET A 67 -26.39 -5.29 -0.26
CA MET A 67 -25.71 -4.73 -1.45
C MET A 67 -24.92 -5.79 -2.22
N GLU A 68 -24.22 -6.68 -1.54
CA GLU A 68 -23.39 -7.73 -2.16
C GLU A 68 -24.20 -8.57 -3.15
N GLY A 69 -25.33 -9.16 -2.70
CA GLY A 69 -26.20 -9.97 -3.56
C GLY A 69 -26.79 -9.20 -4.76
N ARG A 70 -26.90 -7.87 -4.66
CA ARG A 70 -27.37 -7.02 -5.77
C ARG A 70 -26.27 -6.74 -6.78
N VAL A 71 -25.05 -6.53 -6.31
CA VAL A 71 -23.85 -6.40 -7.15
C VAL A 71 -23.62 -7.75 -7.87
N GLU A 72 -23.85 -8.89 -7.21
CA GLU A 72 -23.76 -10.24 -7.81
C GLU A 72 -24.75 -10.42 -8.95
N ALA A 73 -26.01 -10.03 -8.74
CA ALA A 73 -27.04 -10.09 -9.78
C ALA A 73 -26.69 -9.23 -11.00
N LYS A 74 -26.13 -8.03 -10.77
CA LYS A 74 -25.68 -7.13 -11.86
C LYS A 74 -24.47 -7.71 -12.61
N LEU A 75 -23.49 -8.27 -11.88
CA LEU A 75 -22.33 -8.92 -12.48
C LEU A 75 -22.73 -10.13 -13.33
N SER A 76 -23.65 -10.97 -12.85
CA SER A 76 -24.17 -12.11 -13.62
C SER A 76 -24.74 -11.65 -14.97
N LYS A 77 -25.55 -10.59 -14.94
CA LYS A 77 -26.14 -10.01 -16.16
C LYS A 77 -25.10 -9.42 -17.11
N LEU A 78 -24.05 -8.77 -16.59
CA LEU A 78 -22.94 -8.26 -17.39
C LEU A 78 -22.14 -9.40 -18.04
N ARG A 79 -21.86 -10.48 -17.30
CA ARG A 79 -21.17 -11.67 -17.82
C ARG A 79 -21.96 -12.36 -18.92
N GLU A 80 -23.27 -12.55 -18.72
CA GLU A 80 -24.17 -13.10 -19.74
C GLU A 80 -24.17 -12.24 -21.01
N THR A 81 -24.17 -10.91 -20.84
CA THR A 81 -24.15 -9.96 -21.96
C THR A 81 -22.81 -10.00 -22.70
N LEU A 82 -21.69 -10.12 -21.98
CA LEU A 82 -20.35 -10.20 -22.55
C LEU A 82 -20.19 -11.50 -23.34
N ALA A 83 -20.57 -12.64 -22.76
CA ALA A 83 -20.52 -13.96 -23.40
C ALA A 83 -21.37 -13.99 -24.68
N ALA A 84 -22.60 -13.47 -24.61
CA ALA A 84 -23.49 -13.40 -25.77
C ALA A 84 -22.94 -12.52 -26.90
N ALA A 85 -22.16 -11.48 -26.57
CA ALA A 85 -21.55 -10.61 -27.56
C ALA A 85 -20.25 -11.18 -28.15
N GLU A 86 -19.48 -11.93 -27.36
CA GLU A 86 -18.32 -12.70 -27.83
C GLU A 86 -18.76 -13.78 -28.83
N GLU A 87 -19.80 -14.55 -28.51
CA GLU A 87 -20.40 -15.54 -29.42
C GLU A 87 -20.93 -14.91 -30.73
N ALA A 88 -21.39 -13.66 -30.66
CA ALA A 88 -21.90 -12.92 -31.80
C ALA A 88 -20.80 -12.23 -32.65
N GLY A 89 -19.52 -12.35 -32.27
CA GLY A 89 -18.40 -11.68 -32.95
C GLY A 89 -18.44 -10.15 -32.85
N LEU A 90 -19.13 -9.60 -31.84
CA LEU A 90 -19.32 -8.16 -31.63
C LEU A 90 -18.27 -7.56 -30.68
N THR A 91 -17.16 -8.27 -30.44
CA THR A 91 -16.07 -7.85 -29.55
C THR A 91 -15.47 -6.50 -29.93
N GLU A 92 -15.42 -6.15 -31.21
CA GLU A 92 -14.97 -4.85 -31.70
C GLU A 92 -15.96 -3.71 -31.38
N PHE A 93 -17.27 -3.99 -31.30
CA PHE A 93 -18.31 -3.01 -31.00
C PHE A 93 -18.49 -2.78 -29.49
N LEU A 94 -18.21 -3.80 -28.68
CA LEU A 94 -18.02 -3.65 -27.23
C LEU A 94 -16.62 -3.11 -26.87
N GLY A 95 -15.71 -3.17 -27.84
CA GLY A 95 -14.31 -2.80 -27.78
C GLY A 95 -14.07 -1.30 -27.94
N ARG A 96 -14.38 -0.54 -26.90
CA ARG A 96 -13.53 0.58 -26.41
C ARG A 96 -13.66 0.68 -24.90
N GLY A 97 -13.13 -0.32 -24.19
CA GLY A 97 -12.83 -0.30 -22.75
C GLY A 97 -14.01 -0.25 -21.78
N ARG A 98 -15.21 0.24 -22.15
CA ARG A 98 -16.28 0.56 -21.19
C ARG A 98 -16.93 -0.67 -20.56
N MET A 99 -17.43 -1.64 -21.33
CA MET A 99 -18.13 -2.78 -20.73
C MET A 99 -17.21 -3.67 -19.92
N TYR A 100 -15.99 -3.91 -20.41
CA TYR A 100 -14.94 -4.59 -19.65
C TYR A 100 -14.60 -3.85 -18.35
N ARG A 101 -14.43 -2.52 -18.39
CA ARG A 101 -14.22 -1.72 -17.18
C ARG A 101 -15.35 -1.90 -16.18
N TYR A 102 -16.60 -1.95 -16.62
CA TYR A 102 -17.73 -2.19 -15.73
C TYR A 102 -17.64 -3.60 -15.12
N THR A 103 -17.50 -4.66 -15.93
CA THR A 103 -17.43 -6.04 -15.42
C THR A 103 -16.25 -6.23 -14.45
N ALA A 104 -15.06 -5.75 -14.80
CA ALA A 104 -13.89 -5.79 -13.93
C ALA A 104 -14.12 -4.99 -12.63
N SER A 105 -14.74 -3.81 -12.72
CA SER A 105 -15.10 -3.02 -11.53
C SER A 105 -16.06 -3.80 -10.61
N TYR A 106 -17.09 -4.43 -11.17
CA TYR A 106 -18.05 -5.24 -10.41
C TYR A 106 -17.43 -6.53 -9.85
N GLU A 107 -16.48 -7.17 -10.56
CA GLU A 107 -15.71 -8.31 -10.05
C GLU A 107 -14.80 -7.93 -8.88
N ILE A 108 -14.14 -6.78 -8.95
CA ILE A 108 -13.34 -6.21 -7.85
C ILE A 108 -14.23 -5.85 -6.65
N LEU A 109 -15.43 -5.32 -6.90
CA LEU A 109 -16.40 -5.00 -5.86
C LEU A 109 -16.99 -6.24 -5.18
N LEU A 110 -17.18 -7.34 -5.92
CA LEU A 110 -17.75 -8.59 -5.40
C LEU A 110 -16.76 -9.55 -4.79
N SER A 111 -15.48 -9.46 -5.17
CA SER A 111 -14.46 -10.18 -4.43
C SER A 111 -14.33 -9.68 -2.99
N GLN A 112 -15.08 -8.62 -2.60
CA GLN A 112 -14.97 -7.91 -1.34
C GLN A 112 -16.27 -7.20 -0.85
N PRO A 113 -17.17 -7.85 -0.09
CA PRO A 113 -18.37 -7.20 0.47
C PRO A 113 -18.13 -5.94 1.31
N LEU A 114 -17.01 -5.89 2.06
CA LEU A 114 -16.65 -4.74 2.90
C LEU A 114 -16.00 -3.58 2.11
N SER A 115 -15.67 -3.76 0.82
CA SER A 115 -14.97 -2.77 0.02
C SER A 115 -15.88 -1.91 -0.86
N LEU A 116 -17.19 -2.14 -0.90
CA LEU A 116 -18.10 -1.23 -1.61
C LEU A 116 -17.93 0.21 -1.12
N TRP A 117 -17.75 0.41 0.19
CA TRP A 117 -17.37 1.70 0.76
C TRP A 117 -15.89 2.05 0.59
N SER A 118 -14.99 1.06 0.67
CA SER A 118 -13.55 1.33 0.49
C SER A 118 -13.28 1.84 -0.91
N TRP A 119 -13.76 1.17 -1.94
CA TRP A 119 -13.72 1.61 -3.33
C TRP A 119 -14.56 2.88 -3.51
N ALA A 120 -15.78 2.96 -2.95
CA ALA A 120 -16.60 4.18 -3.04
C ALA A 120 -15.83 5.43 -2.58
N CYS A 121 -15.09 5.30 -1.48
CA CYS A 121 -14.44 6.40 -0.78
C CYS A 121 -12.95 6.60 -1.13
N SER A 122 -12.27 5.62 -1.74
CA SER A 122 -10.82 5.67 -2.01
C SER A 122 -10.45 6.01 -3.45
N VAL A 123 -11.38 5.96 -4.42
CA VAL A 123 -11.12 6.47 -5.77
C VAL A 123 -11.70 7.86 -5.92
N SER A 124 -10.85 8.82 -6.29
CA SER A 124 -11.30 10.17 -6.63
C SER A 124 -12.34 10.19 -7.75
N ASP A 125 -12.43 9.13 -8.57
CA ASP A 125 -13.35 9.04 -9.72
C ASP A 125 -14.49 8.03 -9.43
N SER A 126 -14.67 7.68 -8.16
CA SER A 126 -15.77 6.82 -7.73
C SER A 126 -17.09 7.49 -8.10
N PRO A 127 -17.98 6.81 -8.85
CA PRO A 127 -19.31 7.32 -9.12
C PRO A 127 -20.04 7.69 -7.83
N LEU A 128 -19.68 7.05 -6.70
CA LEU A 128 -20.34 7.15 -5.40
C LEU A 128 -20.04 8.42 -4.59
N LEU A 129 -19.12 9.29 -5.01
CA LEU A 129 -18.61 10.41 -4.19
C LEU A 129 -18.78 11.83 -4.77
N TRP A 130 -19.13 12.00 -6.05
CA TRP A 130 -19.22 13.34 -6.61
C TRP A 130 -20.59 13.95 -6.32
N SER A 131 -20.66 14.71 -5.24
CA SER A 131 -21.55 15.86 -5.18
C SER A 131 -20.69 17.12 -5.06
N ASP A 132 -21.16 18.25 -5.60
CA ASP A 132 -20.53 19.56 -5.38
C ASP A 132 -20.49 19.98 -3.89
N SER A 133 -21.05 19.16 -2.99
CA SER A 133 -21.00 19.31 -1.53
C SER A 133 -19.83 18.53 -0.88
N CYS A 134 -19.11 17.70 -1.64
CA CYS A 134 -17.94 16.91 -1.22
C CYS A 134 -16.60 17.51 -1.68
N ALA A 135 -16.54 18.84 -1.89
CA ALA A 135 -15.32 19.59 -2.22
C ALA A 135 -14.24 19.59 -1.11
N CYS A 136 -14.34 18.71 -0.12
CA CYS A 136 -13.43 18.60 1.01
C CYS A 136 -12.25 17.66 0.77
N CYS A 137 -12.26 16.86 -0.31
CA CYS A 137 -11.30 15.76 -0.50
C CYS A 137 -10.19 16.02 -1.54
N GLU A 138 -10.27 17.08 -2.33
CA GLU A 138 -9.14 17.58 -3.10
C GLU A 138 -8.49 18.72 -2.32
N PRO A 139 -7.26 18.57 -1.78
CA PRO A 139 -6.50 19.77 -1.49
C PRO A 139 -6.29 20.50 -2.83
N PRO A 140 -6.44 21.84 -2.90
CA PRO A 140 -5.96 22.56 -4.07
C PRO A 140 -4.52 22.13 -4.34
N GLU A 141 -4.15 21.94 -5.61
CA GLU A 141 -2.78 21.71 -6.06
C GLU A 141 -1.91 22.94 -5.77
N GLU A 142 -1.73 23.28 -4.50
CA GLU A 142 -0.73 24.24 -4.05
C GLU A 142 0.50 23.42 -3.67
N GLY A 143 1.57 23.64 -4.43
CA GLY A 143 2.82 22.91 -4.32
C GLY A 143 3.27 22.80 -2.88
N CYS A 144 3.77 21.62 -2.51
CA CYS A 144 4.48 21.37 -1.27
C CYS A 144 5.85 22.06 -1.26
N ASP A 145 5.94 23.30 -1.73
CA ASP A 145 7.11 24.15 -1.57
C ASP A 145 6.94 25.00 -0.32
N GLU A 146 7.91 24.86 0.57
CA GLU A 146 8.09 25.64 1.78
C GLU A 146 8.20 27.12 1.44
N THR A 147 7.16 27.91 1.72
CA THR A 147 7.23 29.32 2.19
C THR A 147 5.81 29.87 2.25
N ASP A 148 5.19 29.93 3.43
CA ASP A 148 4.56 31.18 3.90
C ASP A 148 3.73 30.95 5.17
N GLY A 149 4.00 31.81 6.15
CA GLY A 149 3.53 31.74 7.53
C GLY A 149 2.11 32.24 7.75
N THR A 150 1.10 31.49 7.33
CA THR A 150 -0.31 31.76 7.65
C THR A 150 -0.91 30.64 8.50
N HIS A 151 -0.49 30.57 9.77
CA HIS A 151 -0.89 29.52 10.72
C HIS A 151 -2.37 29.56 11.18
N GLY A 152 -3.07 30.69 11.08
CA GLY A 152 -4.40 30.86 11.71
C GLY A 152 -5.61 30.33 10.91
N GLN A 153 -5.58 30.37 9.58
CA GLN A 153 -6.68 29.90 8.72
C GLN A 153 -6.52 28.43 8.28
N ARG A 154 -5.33 27.83 8.43
CA ARG A 154 -5.09 26.42 8.07
C ARG A 154 -5.80 25.43 9.00
N GLN A 155 -5.91 25.70 10.30
CA GLN A 155 -6.44 24.72 11.25
C GLN A 155 -7.90 24.31 11.01
N SER A 156 -8.79 25.23 10.59
CA SER A 156 -10.21 24.93 10.36
C SER A 156 -10.49 24.24 9.02
N ALA A 157 -9.69 24.53 7.98
CA ALA A 157 -9.76 23.81 6.72
C ALA A 157 -9.30 22.36 6.90
N TRP A 158 -8.22 22.15 7.66
CA TRP A 158 -7.70 20.82 7.97
C TRP A 158 -8.59 20.01 8.93
N SER A 159 -9.39 20.61 9.81
CA SER A 159 -10.36 19.87 10.64
C SER A 159 -11.50 19.27 9.80
N ASN A 160 -11.98 20.00 8.80
CA ASN A 160 -13.02 19.49 7.89
C ASN A 160 -12.44 18.46 6.90
N PHE A 161 -11.19 18.65 6.48
CA PHE A 161 -10.43 17.71 5.63
C PHE A 161 -10.24 16.34 6.30
N VAL A 162 -9.84 16.30 7.57
CA VAL A 162 -9.59 15.03 8.30
C VAL A 162 -10.86 14.19 8.45
N GLY A 163 -12.03 14.81 8.66
CA GLY A 163 -13.30 14.10 8.74
C GLY A 163 -13.84 13.60 7.39
N CYS A 164 -13.45 14.23 6.28
CA CYS A 164 -13.94 13.88 4.94
C CYS A 164 -12.99 12.95 4.17
N CYS A 165 -11.68 13.00 4.43
CA CYS A 165 -10.66 12.25 3.68
C CYS A 165 -10.33 10.87 4.25
N TYR A 166 -10.76 10.56 5.48
CA TYR A 166 -10.49 9.30 6.18
C TYR A 166 -11.77 8.60 6.65
N THR A 167 -12.78 8.54 5.80
CA THR A 167 -14.12 8.01 6.14
C THR A 167 -14.11 6.51 6.41
N ILE A 168 -13.24 5.74 5.75
CA ILE A 168 -13.11 4.30 5.99
C ILE A 168 -12.44 4.07 7.35
N TYR A 169 -11.41 4.85 7.68
CA TYR A 169 -10.77 4.80 8.99
C TYR A 169 -11.76 5.18 10.09
N ALA A 170 -12.47 6.31 9.94
CA ALA A 170 -13.46 6.77 10.91
C ALA A 170 -14.49 5.69 11.25
N ARG A 171 -14.92 4.92 10.26
CA ARG A 171 -15.83 3.78 10.44
C ARG A 171 -15.17 2.60 11.13
N LYS A 172 -14.03 2.13 10.59
CA LYS A 172 -13.28 1.02 11.18
C LYS A 172 -12.90 1.28 12.64
N ALA A 173 -12.66 2.54 13.00
CA ALA A 173 -12.34 2.94 14.36
C ALA A 173 -13.55 2.84 15.32
N LEU A 174 -14.78 2.88 14.80
CA LEU A 174 -16.03 2.76 15.55
C LEU A 174 -16.61 1.32 15.52
N ASP A 175 -16.28 0.56 14.49
CA ASP A 175 -16.68 -0.84 14.34
C ASP A 175 -15.92 -1.77 15.30
N PRO A 176 -16.42 -3.00 15.53
CA PRO A 176 -15.66 -4.02 16.24
C PRO A 176 -14.26 -4.23 15.63
N PRO A 177 -13.23 -4.49 16.46
CA PRO A 177 -11.88 -4.75 15.99
C PRO A 177 -11.80 -5.83 14.92
N ASP A 178 -10.91 -5.64 13.94
CA ASP A 178 -10.52 -6.70 13.01
C ASP A 178 -9.65 -7.71 13.77
N GLU A 179 -10.23 -8.85 14.14
CA GLU A 179 -9.59 -9.86 15.00
C GLU A 179 -8.26 -10.35 14.46
N ALA A 180 -8.14 -10.51 13.13
CA ALA A 180 -6.89 -10.97 12.51
C ALA A 180 -5.78 -9.92 12.66
N LEU A 181 -6.12 -8.64 12.43
CA LEU A 181 -5.18 -7.54 12.62
C LEU A 181 -4.76 -7.40 14.08
N GLU A 182 -5.72 -7.51 15.01
CA GLU A 182 -5.43 -7.46 16.44
C GLU A 182 -4.49 -8.57 16.87
N GLN A 183 -4.75 -9.81 16.44
CA GLN A 183 -3.88 -10.93 16.75
C GLN A 183 -2.45 -10.68 16.25
N SER A 184 -2.28 -10.22 15.00
CA SER A 184 -0.97 -9.89 14.44
C SER A 184 -0.24 -8.80 15.24
N ILE A 185 -0.96 -7.75 15.67
CA ILE A 185 -0.39 -6.70 16.53
C ILE A 185 0.04 -7.27 17.89
N GLN A 186 -0.78 -8.14 18.49
CA GLN A 186 -0.44 -8.76 19.77
C GLN A 186 0.79 -9.66 19.68
N GLU A 187 0.96 -10.38 18.57
CA GLU A 187 2.15 -11.19 18.27
C GLU A 187 3.41 -10.31 18.11
N GLN A 188 3.30 -9.15 17.46
CA GLN A 188 4.43 -8.21 17.34
C GLN A 188 4.86 -7.60 18.66
N LEU A 189 3.89 -7.33 19.53
CA LEU A 189 4.15 -6.79 20.86
C LEU A 189 4.56 -7.89 21.85
N GLN A 190 4.57 -9.16 21.45
CA GLN A 190 4.98 -10.27 22.29
C GLN A 190 6.47 -10.14 22.66
N GLY A 191 6.77 -10.27 23.95
CA GLY A 191 8.14 -10.16 24.46
C GLY A 191 8.64 -8.71 24.64
N LEU A 192 7.84 -7.70 24.29
CA LEU A 192 8.13 -6.31 24.64
C LEU A 192 7.63 -6.01 26.06
N THR A 193 8.41 -5.23 26.81
CA THR A 193 8.08 -4.78 28.16
C THR A 193 8.32 -3.27 28.30
N PRO A 194 7.62 -2.44 27.51
CA PRO A 194 7.92 -1.02 27.44
C PRO A 194 7.72 -0.33 28.79
N ARG A 195 8.68 0.54 29.13
CA ARG A 195 8.66 1.34 30.36
C ARG A 195 8.81 2.81 30.00
N ARG A 196 7.88 3.64 30.48
CA ARG A 196 7.88 5.09 30.26
C ARG A 196 9.22 5.69 30.66
N LYS A 197 9.75 5.31 31.83
CA LYS A 197 11.09 5.77 32.26
C LYS A 197 12.19 5.46 31.23
N SER A 198 12.26 4.23 30.73
CA SER A 198 13.26 3.84 29.72
C SER A 198 13.06 4.54 28.39
N VAL A 199 11.82 4.69 27.93
CA VAL A 199 11.51 5.45 26.71
C VAL A 199 12.00 6.89 26.81
N MET A 200 11.77 7.54 27.96
CA MET A 200 12.14 8.95 28.18
C MET A 200 13.64 9.16 28.42
N GLU A 201 14.30 8.25 29.15
CA GLU A 201 15.72 8.36 29.51
C GLU A 201 16.65 7.81 28.42
N ASP A 202 16.35 6.61 27.90
CA ASP A 202 17.20 5.90 26.95
C ASP A 202 16.87 6.28 25.50
N GLY A 203 15.61 6.56 25.18
CA GLY A 203 15.14 6.88 23.83
C GLY A 203 15.91 8.00 23.14
N PRO A 204 16.08 9.19 23.75
CA PRO A 204 16.87 10.30 23.18
C PRO A 204 18.36 9.99 23.01
N GLN A 205 18.87 8.96 23.69
CA GLN A 205 20.27 8.53 23.61
C GLN A 205 20.48 7.50 22.49
N LEU A 206 19.41 6.88 21.99
CA LEU A 206 19.49 6.02 20.82
C LEU A 206 19.95 6.83 19.62
N SER A 207 21.03 6.37 19.00
CA SER A 207 21.60 7.03 17.83
C SER A 207 22.07 6.01 16.81
N TRP A 208 21.90 6.38 15.54
CA TRP A 208 22.23 5.55 14.40
C TRP A 208 23.12 6.34 13.47
N LYS A 209 24.25 5.74 13.08
CA LYS A 209 25.10 6.36 12.06
C LYS A 209 24.37 6.32 10.71
N LEU A 210 24.71 7.26 9.85
CA LEU A 210 24.24 7.41 8.47
C LEU A 210 25.47 7.80 7.65
N GLY A 211 25.89 6.95 6.72
CA GLY A 211 27.18 7.09 6.05
C GLY A 211 28.38 7.22 7.01
N THR A 212 29.39 7.96 6.56
CA THR A 212 30.67 8.09 7.26
C THR A 212 30.65 9.01 8.48
N THR A 213 29.60 9.82 8.71
CA THR A 213 29.70 10.93 9.67
C THR A 213 28.39 11.48 10.26
N THR A 214 27.21 11.00 9.85
CA THR A 214 25.93 11.59 10.29
C THR A 214 25.24 10.72 11.34
N LEU A 215 24.64 11.32 12.38
CA LEU A 215 23.87 10.60 13.41
C LEU A 215 22.39 11.01 13.34
N ALA A 216 21.48 10.04 13.15
CA ALA A 216 20.08 10.21 13.49
C ALA A 216 19.87 9.83 14.95
N ARG A 217 18.99 10.54 15.67
CA ARG A 217 18.69 10.26 17.09
C ARG A 217 17.24 9.84 17.27
N GLY A 218 16.99 9.04 18.30
CA GLY A 218 15.64 8.63 18.67
C GLY A 218 14.78 9.85 19.01
N CYS A 219 13.67 10.01 18.28
CA CYS A 219 12.70 11.06 18.57
C CYS A 219 11.68 10.55 19.58
N VAL A 220 11.62 11.13 20.77
CA VAL A 220 10.52 10.84 21.68
C VAL A 220 9.27 11.56 21.20
N VAL A 221 8.19 10.81 21.05
CA VAL A 221 6.85 11.31 20.75
C VAL A 221 5.95 10.96 21.92
N SER A 222 5.28 11.97 22.48
CA SER A 222 4.39 11.81 23.62
C SER A 222 2.98 12.27 23.28
N VAL A 223 2.01 11.44 23.62
CA VAL A 223 0.59 11.80 23.69
C VAL A 223 0.25 12.11 25.14
N HIS A 224 -0.27 13.30 25.40
CA HIS A 224 -0.60 13.77 26.74
C HIS A 224 -2.06 13.51 27.11
N ALA A 225 -2.36 13.57 28.40
CA ALA A 225 -3.73 13.35 28.93
C ALA A 225 -4.76 14.37 28.44
N ASP A 226 -4.32 15.56 28.03
CA ASP A 226 -5.17 16.58 27.41
C ASP A 226 -5.37 16.38 25.90
N GLY A 227 -4.81 15.30 25.33
CA GLY A 227 -4.86 14.97 23.91
C GLY A 227 -3.82 15.70 23.06
N SER A 228 -3.00 16.58 23.65
CA SER A 228 -1.90 17.22 22.93
C SER A 228 -0.80 16.21 22.58
N VAL A 229 -0.07 16.49 21.50
CA VAL A 229 1.05 15.66 21.04
C VAL A 229 2.31 16.51 21.04
N THR A 230 3.38 16.02 21.67
CA THR A 230 4.71 16.62 21.61
C THR A 230 5.68 15.71 20.89
N THR A 231 6.54 16.29 20.06
CA THR A 231 7.63 15.58 19.37
C THR A 231 8.95 16.27 19.66
N CYS A 232 10.05 15.57 19.42
CA CYS A 232 11.36 16.19 19.33
C CYS A 232 11.40 17.28 18.24
N GLU A 233 12.40 18.18 18.32
CA GLU A 233 12.71 19.08 17.21
C GLU A 233 13.25 18.29 16.01
N GLU A 234 12.93 18.75 14.80
CA GLU A 234 13.45 18.13 13.57
C GLU A 234 14.99 18.13 13.53
N SER A 235 15.63 19.17 14.08
CA SER A 235 17.09 19.26 14.24
C SER A 235 17.70 18.15 15.10
N HIS A 236 16.90 17.52 15.97
CA HIS A 236 17.33 16.47 16.89
C HIS A 236 17.28 15.09 16.23
N ALA A 237 16.15 14.77 15.59
CA ALA A 237 15.92 13.45 15.02
C ALA A 237 16.33 13.33 13.55
N CYS A 238 16.32 14.44 12.83
CA CYS A 238 16.75 14.52 11.44
C CYS A 238 18.16 15.10 11.33
N HIS A 239 18.84 14.82 10.22
CA HIS A 239 20.14 15.40 9.92
C HIS A 239 20.05 16.92 9.63
N GLY A 240 20.85 17.74 10.31
CA GLY A 240 21.03 19.17 10.02
C GLY A 240 21.79 19.53 8.73
N GLY A 241 21.59 18.81 7.62
CA GLY A 241 22.40 18.91 6.41
C GLY A 241 21.60 18.82 5.11
N GLY A 242 20.69 19.77 4.88
CA GLY A 242 20.30 20.26 3.54
C GLY A 242 19.60 19.35 2.52
N SER A 243 19.46 18.02 2.69
CA SER A 243 18.81 17.24 1.61
C SER A 243 18.12 15.89 1.91
N PHE A 244 17.75 15.48 3.13
CA PHE A 244 16.86 14.30 3.46
C PHE A 244 16.50 14.29 4.97
N ASP A 245 15.46 13.65 5.53
CA ASP A 245 14.07 13.35 5.15
C ASP A 245 13.23 13.37 6.46
N CYS A 246 12.86 14.56 6.96
CA CYS A 246 11.91 14.64 8.08
C CYS A 246 10.48 14.25 7.68
N SER A 247 10.24 13.84 6.43
CA SER A 247 8.90 13.53 5.96
C SER A 247 8.27 12.40 6.76
N PHE A 248 9.04 11.44 7.27
CA PHE A 248 8.50 10.39 8.14
C PHE A 248 7.93 10.93 9.44
N LEU A 249 8.71 11.75 10.15
CA LEU A 249 8.26 12.38 11.39
C LEU A 249 7.04 13.27 11.11
N ARG A 250 7.06 14.05 10.02
CA ARG A 250 5.94 14.91 9.60
C ARG A 250 4.69 14.09 9.24
N ALA A 251 4.84 12.99 8.50
CA ALA A 251 3.74 12.12 8.09
C ALA A 251 3.17 11.34 9.28
N PHE A 252 4.02 10.89 10.22
CA PHE A 252 3.58 10.27 11.45
C PHE A 252 2.83 11.25 12.35
N ARG A 253 3.31 12.50 12.47
CA ARG A 253 2.57 13.57 13.16
C ARG A 253 1.19 13.81 12.54
N LEU A 254 1.12 13.84 11.21
CA LEU A 254 -0.16 13.97 10.51
C LEU A 254 -1.09 12.79 10.82
N ALA A 255 -0.57 11.57 10.83
CA ALA A 255 -1.35 10.39 11.22
C ALA A 255 -1.88 10.50 12.66
N LEU A 256 -1.07 10.96 13.61
CA LEU A 256 -1.51 11.23 14.98
C LEU A 256 -2.59 12.31 15.04
N GLU A 257 -2.48 13.39 14.27
CA GLU A 257 -3.51 14.43 14.20
C GLU A 257 -4.85 13.89 13.68
N VAL A 258 -4.82 13.00 12.68
CA VAL A 258 -6.01 12.31 12.15
C VAL A 258 -6.64 11.43 13.23
N ILE A 259 -5.82 10.60 13.88
CA ILE A 259 -6.27 9.68 14.93
C ILE A 259 -6.86 10.45 16.10
N GLN A 260 -6.15 11.44 16.64
CA GLN A 260 -6.55 12.22 17.81
C GLN A 260 -7.85 12.98 17.62
N LYS A 261 -8.12 13.48 16.39
CA LYS A 261 -9.37 14.19 16.09
C LYS A 261 -10.60 13.27 16.10
N LEU A 262 -10.46 12.04 15.60
CA LEU A 262 -11.58 11.10 15.47
C LEU A 262 -11.78 10.27 16.73
N ARG A 263 -10.69 9.69 17.25
CA ARG A 263 -10.68 8.83 18.42
C ARG A 263 -9.40 9.10 19.21
N PRO A 264 -9.44 9.95 20.25
CA PRO A 264 -8.25 10.25 21.04
C PRO A 264 -7.54 8.99 21.54
N LEU A 265 -6.20 9.00 21.46
CA LEU A 265 -5.32 7.98 22.00
C LEU A 265 -5.16 8.18 23.52
N PRO A 266 -4.95 7.09 24.28
CA PRO A 266 -4.53 7.21 25.67
C PRO A 266 -3.13 7.85 25.77
N PRO A 267 -2.74 8.37 26.94
CA PRO A 267 -1.39 8.89 27.15
C PRO A 267 -0.35 7.81 26.89
N LEU A 268 0.65 8.11 26.05
CA LEU A 268 1.72 7.17 25.73
C LEU A 268 2.99 7.92 25.34
N ASP A 269 4.13 7.28 25.57
CA ASP A 269 5.44 7.74 25.17
C ASP A 269 6.08 6.67 24.29
N LEU A 270 6.63 7.08 23.15
CA LEU A 270 7.31 6.17 22.23
C LEU A 270 8.58 6.79 21.64
N VAL A 271 9.49 5.93 21.17
CA VAL A 271 10.67 6.36 20.42
C VAL A 271 10.45 6.09 18.94
N LEU A 272 10.51 7.14 18.13
CA LEU A 272 10.45 7.07 16.67
C LEU A 272 11.85 7.21 16.07
N ASN A 273 12.26 6.26 15.23
CA ASN A 273 13.38 6.44 14.32
C ASN A 273 12.87 6.99 12.98
N ALA A 274 13.26 8.21 12.66
CA ALA A 274 12.92 8.89 11.41
C ALA A 274 13.92 8.63 10.26
N GLY A 275 14.98 7.86 10.49
CA GLY A 275 15.92 7.46 9.44
C GLY A 275 15.34 6.39 8.51
N ASP A 276 15.90 6.30 7.30
CA ASP A 276 15.55 5.28 6.29
C ASP A 276 16.19 3.91 6.57
N GLU A 277 17.13 3.87 7.52
CA GLU A 277 17.97 2.71 7.79
C GLU A 277 17.35 1.75 8.79
N THR A 278 17.74 0.48 8.66
CA THR A 278 17.30 -0.57 9.59
C THR A 278 17.94 -0.37 10.95
N VAL A 279 17.12 -0.34 11.99
CA VAL A 279 17.58 -0.21 13.36
C VAL A 279 17.71 -1.58 13.99
N ASP A 280 18.93 -1.94 14.36
CA ASP A 280 19.21 -3.09 15.22
C ASP A 280 18.97 -2.71 16.69
N ASN A 281 17.70 -2.60 17.08
CA ASN A 281 17.29 -2.36 18.46
C ASN A 281 16.84 -3.66 19.13
N THR A 282 17.48 -3.99 20.25
CA THR A 282 17.16 -5.14 21.09
C THR A 282 16.69 -4.72 22.49
N LEU A 283 16.38 -3.44 22.70
CA LEU A 283 15.83 -2.96 23.98
C LEU A 283 14.33 -3.22 24.07
N GLN A 284 13.94 -4.21 24.87
CA GLN A 284 12.53 -4.53 25.14
C GLN A 284 11.79 -3.43 25.92
N ALA A 285 12.52 -2.68 26.74
CA ALA A 285 11.96 -1.61 27.59
C ALA A 285 11.76 -0.28 26.85
N ALA A 286 12.41 -0.11 25.69
CA ALA A 286 12.30 1.06 24.83
C ALA A 286 12.25 0.59 23.36
N PRO A 287 11.15 -0.05 22.93
CA PRO A 287 11.00 -0.46 21.54
C PRO A 287 10.99 0.76 20.62
N VAL A 288 11.53 0.59 19.42
CA VAL A 288 11.69 1.67 18.44
C VAL A 288 10.65 1.51 17.34
N PHE A 289 9.85 2.55 17.14
CA PHE A 289 8.91 2.66 16.03
C PHE A 289 9.67 3.17 14.81
N THR A 290 9.59 2.44 13.71
CA THR A 290 10.37 2.76 12.50
C THR A 290 9.70 2.17 11.26
N ARG A 291 10.17 2.52 10.06
CA ARG A 291 9.62 1.98 8.81
C ARG A 291 9.89 0.49 8.64
N VAL A 292 11.07 0.04 9.07
CA VAL A 292 11.53 -1.34 8.85
C VAL A 292 12.35 -1.86 10.05
N GLY A 293 12.07 -3.10 10.44
CA GLY A 293 12.90 -3.90 11.33
C GLY A 293 13.42 -5.17 10.65
N THR A 294 14.11 -6.01 11.40
CA THR A 294 14.37 -7.41 11.02
C THR A 294 13.62 -8.33 11.96
N ARG A 295 13.38 -9.59 11.59
CA ARG A 295 12.67 -10.56 12.44
C ARG A 295 13.34 -10.82 13.80
N TRP A 296 14.57 -10.35 14.01
CA TRP A 296 15.32 -10.47 15.27
C TRP A 296 15.33 -9.20 16.14
N THR A 297 14.82 -8.07 15.63
CA THR A 297 14.82 -6.79 16.34
C THR A 297 13.50 -6.53 17.06
N HIS A 298 13.54 -5.80 18.17
CA HIS A 298 12.37 -5.30 18.91
C HIS A 298 11.87 -3.96 18.34
N SER A 299 11.90 -3.85 17.02
CA SER A 299 11.40 -2.69 16.27
C SER A 299 9.93 -2.91 15.93
N LEU A 300 9.13 -1.85 16.00
CA LEU A 300 7.72 -1.86 15.60
C LEU A 300 7.58 -1.16 14.25
N ALA A 301 7.25 -1.93 13.22
CA ALA A 301 7.15 -1.43 11.86
C ALA A 301 5.89 -0.55 11.67
N LEU A 302 6.10 0.66 11.16
CA LEU A 302 5.08 1.65 10.81
C LEU A 302 5.00 1.84 9.29
N PRO A 303 3.86 2.30 8.74
CA PRO A 303 3.75 2.54 7.30
C PRO A 303 4.70 3.64 6.88
N ALA A 304 5.31 3.53 5.70
CA ALA A 304 6.24 4.55 5.19
C ALA A 304 5.58 5.94 5.08
N GLU A 305 6.40 6.98 5.00
CA GLU A 305 5.96 8.39 4.90
C GLU A 305 4.90 8.59 3.82
N TRP A 306 5.08 7.96 2.66
CA TRP A 306 4.20 8.10 1.52
C TRP A 306 2.87 7.38 1.74
N GLN A 307 2.82 6.36 2.59
CA GLN A 307 1.61 5.63 2.96
C GLN A 307 0.77 6.41 3.99
N LEU A 308 1.43 7.18 4.87
CA LEU A 308 0.78 8.02 5.87
C LEU A 308 0.39 9.40 5.33
N HIS A 309 1.11 9.89 4.30
CA HIS A 309 0.81 11.18 3.68
C HIS A 309 -0.38 11.07 2.71
N PRO A 310 -1.49 11.78 2.91
CA PRO A 310 -2.73 11.59 2.15
C PRO A 310 -2.55 11.80 0.64
N GLY A 311 -1.83 12.87 0.24
CA GLY A 311 -1.59 13.15 -1.17
C GLY A 311 -0.69 12.12 -1.88
N GLN A 312 0.27 11.52 -1.17
CA GLN A 312 1.21 10.56 -1.78
C GLN A 312 0.61 9.15 -1.80
N CYS A 313 -0.08 8.78 -0.73
CA CYS A 313 -0.78 7.52 -0.62
C CYS A 313 -1.89 7.44 -1.67
N GLY A 314 -2.73 8.46 -1.78
CA GLY A 314 -3.82 8.50 -2.76
C GLY A 314 -3.32 8.34 -4.20
N LYS A 315 -2.21 9.00 -4.55
CA LYS A 315 -1.57 8.85 -5.87
C LYS A 315 -1.13 7.41 -6.14
N SER A 316 -0.49 6.76 -5.18
CA SER A 316 0.06 5.41 -5.34
C SER A 316 -1.03 4.34 -5.41
N VAL A 317 -2.09 4.48 -4.60
CA VAL A 317 -3.26 3.61 -4.63
C VAL A 317 -4.04 3.81 -5.93
N LYS A 318 -4.29 5.06 -6.35
CA LYS A 318 -5.02 5.40 -7.58
C LYS A 318 -4.34 4.81 -8.83
N VAL A 319 -3.01 4.85 -8.88
CA VAL A 319 -2.21 4.22 -9.95
C VAL A 319 -2.53 2.73 -10.10
N GLY A 320 -2.51 1.98 -8.99
CA GLY A 320 -2.82 0.55 -9.02
C GLY A 320 -4.26 0.25 -9.44
N MET A 321 -5.21 0.94 -8.81
CA MET A 321 -6.64 0.79 -9.08
C MET A 321 -7.00 1.10 -10.53
N ASN A 322 -6.48 2.19 -11.07
CA ASN A 322 -6.75 2.60 -12.44
C ASN A 322 -6.15 1.61 -13.44
N ALA A 323 -4.98 1.05 -13.16
CA ALA A 323 -4.28 0.19 -14.09
C ALA A 323 -5.03 -1.14 -14.33
N MET A 324 -5.69 -1.71 -13.30
CA MET A 324 -6.54 -2.90 -13.45
C MET A 324 -7.75 -2.66 -14.38
N LEU A 325 -8.27 -1.44 -14.42
CA LEU A 325 -9.38 -1.07 -15.29
C LEU A 325 -8.95 -0.90 -16.75
N GLN A 326 -7.65 -0.72 -17.02
CA GLN A 326 -7.16 -0.48 -18.38
C GLN A 326 -6.80 -1.76 -19.13
N ILE A 327 -6.33 -2.81 -18.45
CA ILE A 327 -5.74 -3.99 -19.12
C ILE A 327 -6.29 -5.29 -18.53
N ARG A 328 -6.86 -6.13 -19.38
CA ARG A 328 -7.37 -7.45 -19.00
C ARG A 328 -6.26 -8.39 -18.64
N TRP A 329 -6.49 -9.29 -17.67
CA TRP A 329 -5.50 -10.29 -17.28
C TRP A 329 -4.97 -11.08 -18.48
N GLU A 330 -5.87 -11.46 -19.39
CA GLU A 330 -5.59 -12.26 -20.58
C GLU A 330 -4.73 -11.51 -21.60
N ASP A 331 -4.78 -10.18 -21.59
CA ASP A 331 -3.99 -9.31 -22.48
C ASP A 331 -2.63 -8.94 -21.88
N ARG A 332 -2.34 -9.35 -20.63
CA ARG A 332 -1.06 -9.07 -19.96
C ARG A 332 0.02 -10.02 -20.44
N GLU A 333 1.22 -9.49 -20.58
CA GLU A 333 2.41 -10.28 -20.90
C GLU A 333 2.78 -11.17 -19.73
N ALA A 334 2.92 -12.47 -19.98
CA ALA A 334 3.35 -13.47 -18.99
C ALA A 334 4.86 -13.38 -18.73
N LEU A 335 5.33 -12.22 -18.27
CA LEU A 335 6.72 -11.87 -18.03
C LEU A 335 6.86 -11.24 -16.63
N LEU A 336 7.94 -11.57 -15.94
CA LEU A 336 8.33 -10.87 -14.71
C LEU A 336 9.10 -9.61 -15.06
N VAL A 337 8.62 -8.46 -14.61
CA VAL A 337 9.29 -7.18 -14.85
C VAL A 337 9.75 -6.55 -13.54
N TRP A 338 10.96 -6.01 -13.56
CA TRP A 338 11.51 -5.23 -12.46
C TRP A 338 12.35 -4.06 -12.95
N ARG A 339 12.14 -2.90 -12.33
CA ARG A 339 13.00 -1.73 -12.43
C ARG A 339 13.33 -1.22 -11.02
N GLY A 340 14.59 -0.89 -10.79
CA GLY A 340 15.03 -0.36 -9.50
C GLY A 340 16.48 0.07 -9.53
N SER A 341 16.92 0.76 -8.49
CA SER A 341 18.32 1.09 -8.30
C SER A 341 19.09 -0.09 -7.72
N HIS A 342 20.39 0.08 -7.53
CA HIS A 342 21.24 -0.83 -6.76
C HIS A 342 21.24 -0.51 -5.26
N SER A 343 20.21 0.15 -4.72
CA SER A 343 20.07 0.32 -3.27
C SER A 343 19.98 -1.06 -2.62
N ASN A 344 21.02 -1.48 -1.90
CA ASN A 344 21.02 -2.68 -1.08
C ASN A 344 22.12 -2.56 -0.03
N LEU A 345 21.77 -2.85 1.20
CA LEU A 345 22.67 -2.80 2.33
C LEU A 345 22.95 -4.21 2.83
N TRP A 346 24.15 -4.69 2.47
CA TRP A 346 24.55 -6.08 2.63
C TRP A 346 25.88 -6.18 3.39
N SER A 347 25.95 -7.09 4.37
CA SER A 347 27.21 -7.35 5.08
C SER A 347 28.29 -7.85 4.11
N PRO A 348 29.53 -7.29 4.13
CA PRO A 348 30.60 -7.65 3.19
C PRO A 348 31.00 -9.13 3.21
N HIS A 349 30.74 -9.83 4.31
CA HIS A 349 31.08 -11.25 4.47
C HIS A 349 29.90 -12.19 4.25
N CYS A 350 28.71 -11.64 3.99
CA CYS A 350 27.55 -12.46 3.79
C CYS A 350 27.55 -13.12 2.41
N LYS A 351 27.32 -14.44 2.41
CA LYS A 351 27.06 -15.23 1.20
C LYS A 351 25.59 -15.60 1.17
N ILE A 352 24.85 -15.07 0.21
CA ILE A 352 23.39 -15.22 0.22
C ILE A 352 22.91 -16.65 -0.01
N SER A 353 23.62 -17.44 -0.82
CA SER A 353 23.19 -18.81 -1.12
C SER A 353 23.09 -19.69 0.13
N PRO A 354 24.12 -19.79 0.98
CA PRO A 354 24.00 -20.50 2.25
C PRO A 354 23.08 -19.77 3.24
N ALA A 355 23.12 -18.43 3.29
CA ALA A 355 22.28 -17.65 4.20
C ALA A 355 20.77 -17.86 3.96
N ALA A 356 20.32 -17.98 2.71
CA ALA A 356 18.92 -18.23 2.38
C ALA A 356 18.39 -19.58 2.89
N ARG A 357 19.25 -20.45 3.44
CA ARG A 357 18.91 -21.78 3.97
C ARG A 357 19.34 -21.95 5.43
N ASP A 358 19.92 -20.93 6.04
CA ASP A 358 20.49 -20.97 7.38
C ASP A 358 20.18 -19.64 8.08
N GLU A 359 19.22 -19.68 9.01
CA GLU A 359 18.75 -18.52 9.79
C GLU A 359 19.89 -17.83 10.56
N GLU A 360 20.87 -18.59 11.06
CA GLU A 360 21.99 -18.02 11.83
C GLU A 360 22.98 -17.30 10.90
N MET A 361 23.19 -17.82 9.69
CA MET A 361 23.95 -17.11 8.67
C MET A 361 23.20 -15.88 8.15
N LEU A 362 21.89 -15.99 7.92
CA LEU A 362 21.06 -14.87 7.48
C LEU A 362 21.03 -13.75 8.53
N ARG A 363 20.94 -14.11 9.80
CA ARG A 363 21.07 -13.20 10.93
C ARG A 363 22.40 -12.44 10.86
N LYS A 364 23.53 -13.12 10.70
CA LYS A 364 24.86 -12.48 10.51
C LYS A 364 24.96 -11.60 9.26
N CYS A 365 24.12 -11.82 8.26
CA CYS A 365 24.07 -10.99 7.07
C CYS A 365 23.42 -9.63 7.32
N VAL A 366 22.57 -9.54 8.36
CA VAL A 366 21.82 -8.34 8.70
C VAL A 366 22.19 -7.73 10.06
N GLU A 367 22.74 -8.51 10.99
CA GLU A 367 23.21 -8.01 12.29
C GLU A 367 24.36 -7.03 12.08
N LEU A 368 24.27 -5.90 12.76
CA LEU A 368 25.35 -4.93 12.83
C LEU A 368 25.61 -4.59 14.29
N PRO A 369 26.87 -4.31 14.67
CA PRO A 369 27.14 -3.68 15.96
C PRO A 369 26.31 -2.40 16.11
N LEU A 370 25.79 -2.17 17.32
CA LEU A 370 24.97 -1.01 17.65
C LEU A 370 25.68 0.28 17.23
N GLY A 371 25.01 1.11 16.43
CA GLY A 371 25.57 2.38 15.94
C GLY A 371 26.57 2.26 14.79
N GLU A 372 26.62 1.13 14.09
CA GLU A 372 27.24 1.00 12.77
C GLU A 372 26.20 1.01 11.65
N ILE A 373 26.65 1.37 10.45
CA ILE A 373 25.83 1.31 9.24
C ILE A 373 26.32 0.22 8.31
N ARG A 374 25.41 -0.21 7.45
CA ARG A 374 25.76 -0.97 6.27
C ARG A 374 26.24 0.02 5.22
N LEU A 375 27.37 -0.26 4.60
CA LEU A 375 27.80 0.46 3.41
C LEU A 375 27.55 -0.42 2.19
N PRO A 376 26.84 0.08 1.16
CA PRO A 376 26.67 -0.66 -0.07
C PRO A 376 28.04 -0.81 -0.71
N ARG A 377 28.49 -2.04 -0.91
CA ARG A 377 29.66 -2.32 -1.74
C ARG A 377 29.19 -3.12 -2.94
N TRP A 378 28.95 -2.44 -4.06
CA TRP A 378 28.61 -3.06 -5.33
C TRP A 378 29.86 -3.09 -6.21
N ASP A 379 30.52 -4.25 -6.25
CA ASP A 379 31.63 -4.53 -7.14
C ASP A 379 31.49 -5.95 -7.72
N LEU A 380 32.40 -6.34 -8.61
CA LEU A 380 32.37 -7.64 -9.29
C LEU A 380 32.38 -8.84 -8.32
N SER A 381 32.86 -8.67 -7.09
CA SER A 381 32.93 -9.75 -6.09
C SER A 381 31.68 -9.86 -5.21
N THR A 382 30.93 -8.77 -5.04
CA THR A 382 29.82 -8.69 -4.08
C THR A 382 28.43 -8.69 -4.72
N TRP A 383 28.26 -8.19 -5.96
CA TRP A 383 26.93 -7.91 -6.50
C TRP A 383 26.01 -9.15 -6.60
N LEU A 384 26.55 -10.34 -6.89
CA LEU A 384 25.81 -11.61 -6.90
C LEU A 384 25.51 -12.19 -5.50
N GLN A 385 26.06 -11.58 -4.45
CA GLN A 385 25.69 -11.90 -3.07
C GLN A 385 24.44 -11.14 -2.62
N MET A 386 23.82 -10.33 -3.49
CA MET A 386 22.60 -9.60 -3.18
C MET A 386 21.45 -10.09 -4.07
N PRO A 387 20.19 -10.11 -3.60
CA PRO A 387 19.07 -10.57 -4.42
C PRO A 387 18.92 -9.80 -5.73
N ARG A 388 19.11 -8.47 -5.71
CA ARG A 388 19.02 -7.64 -6.92
C ARG A 388 20.05 -8.05 -7.98
N GLY A 389 21.30 -8.28 -7.60
CA GLY A 389 22.32 -8.73 -8.56
C GLY A 389 22.01 -10.12 -9.13
N ARG A 390 21.50 -11.04 -8.31
CA ARG A 390 21.02 -12.35 -8.79
C ARG A 390 19.85 -12.23 -9.75
N LEU A 391 18.88 -11.36 -9.46
CA LEU A 391 17.74 -11.10 -10.34
C LEU A 391 18.20 -10.59 -11.71
N LEU A 392 19.14 -9.63 -11.74
CA LEU A 392 19.73 -9.14 -12.99
C LEU A 392 20.44 -10.26 -13.75
N MET A 393 21.18 -11.12 -13.07
CA MET A 393 21.84 -12.25 -13.72
C MET A 393 20.83 -13.26 -14.29
N LEU A 394 19.71 -13.49 -13.61
CA LEU A 394 18.64 -14.36 -14.09
C LEU A 394 17.97 -13.82 -15.36
N THR A 395 17.83 -12.50 -15.54
CA THR A 395 17.39 -11.89 -16.81
C THR A 395 18.20 -12.40 -18.00
N ARG A 396 19.52 -12.59 -17.84
CA ARG A 396 20.38 -13.08 -18.93
C ARG A 396 20.13 -14.54 -19.30
N PHE A 397 19.84 -15.38 -18.31
CA PHE A 397 19.65 -16.81 -18.52
C PHE A 397 18.21 -17.20 -18.88
N ALA A 398 17.23 -16.40 -18.43
CA ALA A 398 15.82 -16.62 -18.68
C ALA A 398 15.11 -15.35 -19.19
N PRO A 399 15.59 -14.71 -20.28
CA PRO A 399 15.00 -13.47 -20.80
C PRO A 399 13.55 -13.65 -21.29
N TYR A 400 13.14 -14.88 -21.54
CA TYR A 400 11.76 -15.24 -21.91
C TYR A 400 10.80 -15.29 -20.72
N LEU A 401 11.32 -15.22 -19.48
CA LEU A 401 10.56 -15.19 -18.22
C LEU A 401 10.78 -13.90 -17.43
N ILE A 402 11.95 -13.27 -17.53
CA ILE A 402 12.39 -12.19 -16.66
C ILE A 402 12.97 -11.04 -17.49
N ASP A 403 12.43 -9.83 -17.27
CA ASP A 403 13.02 -8.55 -17.67
C ASP A 403 13.22 -7.67 -16.41
N ALA A 404 14.34 -7.90 -15.74
CA ALA A 404 14.79 -7.08 -14.62
C ALA A 404 16.00 -6.22 -15.03
N LYS A 405 15.91 -4.92 -14.78
CA LYS A 405 16.97 -3.94 -15.10
C LYS A 405 17.17 -2.91 -14.01
N LEU A 406 18.41 -2.48 -13.85
CA LEU A 406 18.74 -1.28 -13.08
C LEU A 406 18.27 -0.03 -13.82
N VAL A 407 17.94 1.00 -13.06
CA VAL A 407 17.68 2.35 -13.58
C VAL A 407 18.69 3.33 -13.00
N ASP A 408 19.01 4.38 -13.75
CA ASP A 408 19.88 5.43 -13.24
C ASP A 408 19.26 6.09 -11.99
N SER A 409 20.09 6.26 -10.95
CA SER A 409 19.68 6.76 -9.63
C SER A 409 20.83 7.50 -8.94
N GLN A 410 20.52 8.28 -7.90
CA GLN A 410 21.52 9.00 -7.11
C GLN A 410 22.10 8.17 -5.95
N VAL A 411 21.87 6.84 -5.94
CA VAL A 411 22.45 5.95 -4.92
C VAL A 411 23.98 5.93 -5.07
N ALA A 412 24.69 5.86 -3.93
CA ALA A 412 26.16 5.86 -3.88
C ALA A 412 26.78 4.91 -4.94
N PRO A 413 27.90 5.31 -5.55
CA PRO A 413 28.40 4.68 -6.76
C PRO A 413 28.80 3.22 -6.53
N MET A 414 28.41 2.35 -7.48
CA MET A 414 29.04 1.04 -7.66
C MET A 414 30.43 1.21 -8.28
N SER A 415 31.26 0.15 -8.27
CA SER A 415 32.57 0.22 -8.92
C SER A 415 32.41 0.47 -10.42
N SER A 416 33.31 1.27 -11.01
CA SER A 416 33.29 1.61 -12.44
C SER A 416 33.31 0.37 -13.33
N GLU A 417 34.05 -0.65 -12.91
CA GLU A 417 34.19 -1.92 -13.64
C GLU A 417 32.87 -2.70 -13.66
N LEU A 418 32.16 -2.74 -12.52
CA LEU A 418 30.85 -3.38 -12.45
C LEU A 418 29.82 -2.60 -13.26
N GLU A 419 29.80 -1.27 -13.14
CA GLU A 419 28.86 -0.45 -13.90
C GLU A 419 29.01 -0.64 -15.41
N GLN A 420 30.26 -0.60 -15.90
CA GLN A 420 30.56 -0.84 -17.30
C GLN A 420 30.05 -2.21 -17.76
N PHE A 421 30.35 -3.27 -17.00
CA PHE A 421 29.88 -4.62 -17.29
C PHE A 421 28.34 -4.69 -17.37
N LEU A 422 27.63 -4.13 -16.38
CA LEU A 422 26.16 -4.17 -16.35
C LEU A 422 25.54 -3.39 -17.53
N ARG A 423 26.16 -2.29 -17.96
CA ARG A 423 25.70 -1.51 -19.13
C ARG A 423 25.94 -2.26 -20.44
N GLU A 424 27.14 -2.84 -20.63
CA GLU A 424 27.47 -3.66 -21.81
C GLU A 424 26.54 -4.86 -21.94
N GLU A 425 26.16 -5.45 -20.81
CA GLU A 425 25.22 -6.59 -20.74
C GLU A 425 23.74 -6.18 -20.79
N GLN A 426 23.43 -4.91 -21.06
CA GLN A 426 22.07 -4.36 -21.18
C GLN A 426 21.20 -4.60 -19.93
N LEU A 427 21.83 -4.65 -18.76
CA LEU A 427 21.19 -4.79 -17.45
C LEU A 427 20.77 -3.44 -16.84
N PHE A 428 21.03 -2.34 -17.54
CA PHE A 428 20.40 -1.04 -17.31
C PHE A 428 19.26 -0.81 -18.31
N GLY A 429 18.24 -0.08 -17.89
CA GLY A 429 17.12 0.32 -18.75
C GLY A 429 16.34 1.50 -18.21
N ASP A 430 15.32 1.89 -18.97
CA ASP A 430 14.48 3.03 -18.62
C ASP A 430 13.57 2.73 -17.43
N ARG A 431 13.22 3.81 -16.70
CA ARG A 431 12.18 3.75 -15.66
C ARG A 431 10.83 3.45 -16.32
N ILE A 432 10.11 2.51 -15.73
CA ILE A 432 8.72 2.22 -16.09
C ILE A 432 7.82 2.99 -15.11
N LYS A 433 6.77 3.64 -15.61
CA LYS A 433 5.78 4.32 -14.76
C LYS A 433 4.94 3.27 -14.02
N GLY A 434 4.47 3.60 -12.82
CA GLY A 434 3.73 2.65 -11.96
C GLY A 434 2.57 1.93 -12.67
N GLU A 435 1.74 2.66 -13.43
CA GLU A 435 0.59 2.09 -14.15
C GLU A 435 1.00 1.12 -15.27
N ASP A 436 2.15 1.38 -15.93
CA ASP A 436 2.62 0.55 -17.05
C ASP A 436 3.10 -0.83 -16.58
N PHE A 437 3.41 -1.00 -15.29
CA PHE A 437 3.70 -2.33 -14.73
C PHE A 437 2.48 -3.27 -14.80
N ALA A 438 1.25 -2.76 -14.87
CA ALA A 438 0.05 -3.59 -14.99
C ALA A 438 -0.07 -4.31 -16.34
N ARG A 439 0.77 -3.97 -17.33
CA ARG A 439 0.90 -4.72 -18.60
C ARG A 439 1.46 -6.13 -18.39
N TYR A 440 2.10 -6.38 -17.25
CA TYR A 440 2.82 -7.63 -16.97
C TYR A 440 2.10 -8.42 -15.88
N LYS A 441 2.05 -9.75 -16.07
CA LYS A 441 1.41 -10.66 -15.10
C LYS A 441 2.20 -10.79 -13.81
N TYR A 442 3.53 -10.62 -13.83
CA TYR A 442 4.39 -10.94 -12.69
C TYR A 442 5.29 -9.76 -12.29
N GLN A 443 5.39 -9.53 -10.98
CA GLN A 443 6.26 -8.54 -10.38
C GLN A 443 6.99 -9.14 -9.18
N ILE A 444 8.14 -8.59 -8.79
CA ILE A 444 8.87 -9.03 -7.60
C ILE A 444 9.11 -7.87 -6.62
N ALA A 445 8.81 -8.12 -5.35
CA ALA A 445 9.03 -7.21 -4.24
C ALA A 445 10.42 -7.45 -3.62
N ILE A 446 11.47 -7.18 -4.39
CA ILE A 446 12.86 -7.36 -3.94
C ILE A 446 13.31 -6.15 -3.10
N GLU A 447 13.88 -6.42 -1.94
CA GLU A 447 14.28 -5.38 -0.97
C GLU A 447 15.38 -4.47 -1.50
N GLY A 448 15.55 -3.33 -0.83
CA GLY A 448 16.66 -2.41 -1.06
C GLY A 448 17.59 -2.30 0.13
N ASN A 449 17.78 -1.09 0.64
CA ASN A 449 18.45 -0.86 1.92
C ASN A 449 17.72 -1.56 3.08
N SER A 450 16.41 -1.69 2.94
CA SER A 450 15.48 -2.28 3.89
C SER A 450 14.33 -2.94 3.13
N ALA A 451 13.29 -3.40 3.84
CA ALA A 451 12.14 -4.12 3.30
C ALA A 451 11.57 -3.47 2.02
N ALA A 452 11.04 -4.31 1.12
CA ALA A 452 10.47 -3.86 -0.14
C ALA A 452 9.10 -3.18 0.06
N ASP A 453 9.09 -1.91 0.44
CA ASP A 453 7.87 -1.08 0.57
C ASP A 453 7.00 -1.05 -0.71
N ARG A 454 7.63 -1.29 -1.87
CA ARG A 454 6.95 -1.41 -3.16
C ARG A 454 5.83 -2.45 -3.19
N ILE A 455 5.89 -3.49 -2.37
CA ILE A 455 4.81 -4.49 -2.28
C ILE A 455 3.46 -3.82 -2.00
N CYS A 456 3.47 -2.72 -1.23
CA CYS A 456 2.28 -1.98 -0.84
C CYS A 456 1.52 -1.39 -2.04
N TRP A 457 2.21 -0.99 -3.12
CA TRP A 457 1.55 -0.52 -4.34
C TRP A 457 1.46 -1.59 -5.43
N GLN A 458 2.38 -2.56 -5.46
CA GLN A 458 2.39 -3.63 -6.47
C GLN A 458 1.14 -4.50 -6.40
N LEU A 459 0.64 -4.77 -5.20
CA LEU A 459 -0.57 -5.56 -5.00
C LEU A 459 -1.82 -4.92 -5.63
N PHE A 460 -1.89 -3.59 -5.71
CA PHE A 460 -3.02 -2.90 -6.34
C PHE A 460 -3.04 -3.03 -7.87
N LEU A 461 -1.94 -3.45 -8.53
CA LEU A 461 -1.86 -3.52 -9.99
C LEU A 461 -2.56 -4.75 -10.59
N GLY A 462 -2.97 -5.72 -9.76
CA GLY A 462 -3.55 -6.98 -10.24
C GLY A 462 -2.55 -7.90 -10.95
N SER A 463 -1.25 -7.72 -10.70
CA SER A 463 -0.21 -8.68 -11.08
C SER A 463 0.04 -9.64 -9.91
N VAL A 464 0.54 -10.85 -10.18
CA VAL A 464 1.09 -11.71 -9.13
C VAL A 464 2.37 -11.07 -8.62
N VAL A 465 2.43 -10.83 -7.32
CA VAL A 465 3.64 -10.36 -6.65
C VAL A 465 4.40 -11.56 -6.09
N LEU A 466 5.66 -11.70 -6.50
CA LEU A 466 6.60 -12.65 -5.95
C LEU A 466 7.37 -11.95 -4.82
N VAL A 467 7.51 -12.63 -3.68
CA VAL A 467 8.12 -12.04 -2.47
C VAL A 467 9.25 -12.94 -1.99
N PRO A 468 10.50 -12.46 -2.01
CA PRO A 468 11.62 -13.19 -1.41
C PRO A 468 11.42 -13.37 0.10
N ASP A 469 11.67 -14.57 0.62
CA ASP A 469 11.66 -14.86 2.06
C ASP A 469 12.90 -14.28 2.76
N GLY A 470 12.91 -12.96 2.91
CA GLY A 470 14.01 -12.21 3.47
C GLY A 470 13.89 -11.93 4.97
N PRO A 471 14.97 -11.42 5.58
CA PRO A 471 15.06 -11.18 7.03
C PRO A 471 14.19 -10.02 7.57
N TRP A 472 13.52 -9.31 6.68
CA TRP A 472 12.92 -8.01 6.97
C TRP A 472 11.53 -8.14 7.59
N GLN A 473 11.31 -7.44 8.71
CA GLN A 473 9.95 -7.18 9.17
C GLN A 473 9.34 -6.14 8.25
N ILE A 474 8.19 -6.48 7.69
CA ILE A 474 7.35 -5.54 6.95
C ILE A 474 6.14 -5.20 7.81
N LEU A 475 5.49 -4.08 7.53
CA LEU A 475 4.30 -3.59 8.24
C LEU A 475 3.33 -4.71 8.62
N ALA A 476 2.75 -4.70 9.84
CA ALA A 476 1.90 -5.78 10.33
C ALA A 476 0.79 -6.25 9.39
N PRO A 477 0.08 -5.38 8.66
CA PRO A 477 -0.91 -5.88 7.75
C PRO A 477 -0.27 -6.83 6.73
N LEU A 478 0.94 -6.58 6.24
CA LEU A 478 1.63 -7.50 5.33
C LEU A 478 1.96 -8.86 5.96
N SER A 479 2.09 -8.98 7.29
CA SER A 479 2.22 -10.30 7.94
C SER A 479 0.93 -11.12 7.93
N LEU A 480 -0.23 -10.50 7.65
CA LEU A 480 -1.49 -11.20 7.39
C LEU A 480 -1.58 -11.79 5.98
N MET A 481 -0.63 -11.48 5.10
CA MET A 481 -0.57 -12.09 3.78
C MET A 481 -0.26 -13.58 3.90
N GLN A 482 -0.81 -14.37 2.99
CA GLN A 482 -0.73 -15.82 3.01
C GLN A 482 -0.03 -16.26 1.72
N PRO A 483 1.05 -17.07 1.81
CA PRO A 483 1.75 -17.56 0.64
C PRO A 483 0.81 -18.43 -0.21
N TRP A 484 0.91 -18.32 -1.53
CA TRP A 484 0.05 -18.98 -2.52
C TRP A 484 -1.43 -18.58 -2.50
N VAL A 485 -1.82 -17.68 -1.60
CA VAL A 485 -3.15 -17.06 -1.58
C VAL A 485 -3.06 -15.63 -2.07
N HIS A 486 -2.21 -14.80 -1.45
CA HIS A 486 -2.08 -13.37 -1.74
C HIS A 486 -0.83 -13.03 -2.58
N TYR A 487 0.18 -13.90 -2.57
CA TYR A 487 1.47 -13.71 -3.23
C TYR A 487 2.17 -15.05 -3.46
N VAL A 488 3.24 -15.07 -4.26
CA VAL A 488 4.08 -16.28 -4.42
C VAL A 488 5.40 -16.11 -3.66
N PRO A 489 5.69 -16.93 -2.65
CA PRO A 489 6.98 -16.89 -1.96
C PRO A 489 8.09 -17.42 -2.88
N VAL A 490 9.28 -16.80 -2.79
CA VAL A 490 10.50 -17.29 -3.44
C VAL A 490 11.64 -17.35 -2.44
N MET A 491 12.59 -18.26 -2.64
CA MET A 491 13.79 -18.33 -1.81
C MET A 491 14.54 -16.99 -1.86
N TYR A 492 15.15 -16.61 -0.74
CA TYR A 492 15.81 -15.31 -0.63
C TYR A 492 16.96 -15.13 -1.63
N ASP A 493 17.63 -16.23 -1.98
CA ASP A 493 18.71 -16.24 -2.96
C ASP A 493 18.22 -16.40 -4.41
N LEU A 494 16.90 -16.36 -4.63
CA LEU A 494 16.17 -16.48 -5.91
C LEU A 494 16.40 -17.78 -6.68
N SER A 495 16.90 -18.83 -6.03
CA SER A 495 17.25 -20.07 -6.73
C SER A 495 16.04 -20.86 -7.25
N ASP A 496 14.82 -20.63 -6.74
CA ASP A 496 13.57 -21.20 -7.25
C ASP A 496 12.77 -20.24 -8.13
N LEU A 497 13.24 -19.00 -8.38
CA LEU A 497 12.46 -17.99 -9.09
C LEU A 497 12.01 -18.45 -10.48
N VAL A 498 12.89 -19.11 -11.24
CA VAL A 498 12.58 -19.61 -12.59
C VAL A 498 11.50 -20.69 -12.54
N GLU A 499 11.58 -21.61 -11.58
CA GLU A 499 10.58 -22.67 -11.38
C GLU A 499 9.21 -22.06 -11.03
N ARG A 500 9.18 -21.07 -10.14
CA ARG A 500 7.95 -20.36 -9.74
C ARG A 500 7.29 -19.67 -10.93
N LEU A 501 8.07 -19.02 -11.78
CA LEU A 501 7.56 -18.37 -13.00
C LEU A 501 7.06 -19.37 -14.04
N GLN A 502 7.71 -20.51 -14.18
CA GLN A 502 7.24 -21.59 -15.06
C GLN A 502 5.91 -22.17 -14.57
N TRP A 503 5.77 -22.38 -13.26
CA TRP A 503 4.52 -22.82 -12.66
C TRP A 503 3.39 -21.81 -12.90
N LEU A 504 3.64 -20.52 -12.65
CA LEU A 504 2.66 -19.46 -12.88
C LEU A 504 2.18 -19.40 -14.34
N ARG A 505 3.08 -19.65 -15.30
CA ARG A 505 2.71 -19.74 -16.73
C ARG A 505 1.87 -20.96 -17.09
N SER A 506 2.06 -22.09 -16.40
CA SER A 506 1.30 -23.31 -16.68
C SER A 506 -0.02 -23.40 -15.89
N HIS A 507 -0.21 -22.51 -14.90
CA HIS A 507 -1.38 -22.44 -14.02
C HIS A 507 -1.92 -20.99 -14.03
N ASP A 508 -2.33 -20.51 -15.21
CA ASP A 508 -2.67 -19.10 -15.41
C ASP A 508 -3.93 -18.66 -14.63
N ASP A 509 -4.90 -19.57 -14.45
CA ASP A 509 -6.12 -19.32 -13.68
C ASP A 509 -5.79 -19.18 -12.19
N GLU A 510 -4.93 -20.05 -11.66
CA GLU A 510 -4.44 -19.95 -10.29
C GLU A 510 -3.58 -18.70 -10.09
N ALA A 511 -2.73 -18.35 -11.06
CA ALA A 511 -1.97 -17.10 -11.05
C ALA A 511 -2.90 -15.88 -10.99
N LYS A 512 -3.98 -15.87 -11.80
CA LYS A 512 -5.00 -14.82 -11.78
C LYS A 512 -5.67 -14.73 -10.41
N ALA A 513 -6.05 -15.86 -9.81
CA ALA A 513 -6.66 -15.91 -8.50
C ALA A 513 -5.73 -15.33 -7.41
N ILE A 514 -4.44 -15.69 -7.41
CA ILE A 514 -3.45 -15.14 -6.49
C ILE A 514 -3.34 -13.62 -6.63
N ALA A 515 -3.30 -13.11 -7.87
CA ALA A 515 -3.24 -11.67 -8.13
C ALA A 515 -4.47 -10.92 -7.60
N LEU A 516 -5.67 -11.44 -7.84
CA LEU A 516 -6.93 -10.84 -7.37
C LEU A 516 -7.07 -10.88 -5.84
N ASN A 517 -6.59 -11.95 -5.21
CA ASN A 517 -6.51 -12.03 -3.76
C ASN A 517 -5.51 -11.01 -3.20
N GLY A 518 -4.37 -10.79 -3.86
CA GLY A 518 -3.41 -9.76 -3.49
C GLY A 518 -4.00 -8.34 -3.55
N VAL A 519 -4.75 -8.03 -4.61
CA VAL A 519 -5.52 -6.78 -4.75
C VAL A 519 -6.51 -6.61 -3.60
N THR A 520 -7.28 -7.67 -3.33
CA THR A 520 -8.24 -7.74 -2.24
C THR A 520 -7.57 -7.42 -0.90
N PHE A 521 -6.45 -8.07 -0.63
CA PHE A 521 -5.64 -7.82 0.56
C PHE A 521 -5.24 -6.34 0.67
N ALA A 522 -4.74 -5.75 -0.43
CA ALA A 522 -4.29 -4.36 -0.46
C ALA A 522 -5.44 -3.36 -0.21
N HIS A 523 -6.61 -3.56 -0.79
CA HIS A 523 -7.79 -2.71 -0.52
C HIS A 523 -8.22 -2.76 0.94
N ARG A 524 -8.17 -3.94 1.55
CA ARG A 524 -8.59 -4.10 2.94
C ARG A 524 -7.64 -3.41 3.91
N TYR A 525 -6.34 -3.47 3.66
CA TYR A 525 -5.33 -3.15 4.68
C TYR A 525 -4.33 -2.06 4.31
N LEU A 526 -4.04 -1.84 3.02
CA LEU A 526 -2.91 -1.01 2.56
C LEU A 526 -3.33 0.32 1.95
N THR A 527 -4.62 0.65 1.98
CA THR A 527 -5.15 1.98 1.64
C THR A 527 -4.72 3.03 2.66
N CYS A 528 -4.89 4.32 2.35
CA CYS A 528 -4.50 5.40 3.28
C CYS A 528 -5.22 5.25 4.62
N ASP A 529 -6.53 5.01 4.60
CA ASP A 529 -7.32 4.65 5.77
C ASP A 529 -6.86 3.37 6.46
N GLY A 530 -6.50 2.34 5.69
CA GLY A 530 -5.99 1.07 6.24
C GLY A 530 -4.69 1.27 7.02
N ASN A 531 -3.77 2.08 6.50
CA ASN A 531 -2.51 2.43 7.16
C ASN A 531 -2.76 3.24 8.44
N ILE A 532 -3.63 4.25 8.41
CA ILE A 532 -4.00 5.03 9.61
C ILE A 532 -4.68 4.13 10.65
N TYR A 533 -5.59 3.27 10.23
CA TYR A 533 -6.26 2.32 11.11
C TYR A 533 -5.25 1.41 11.80
N TYR A 534 -4.30 0.84 11.05
CA TYR A 534 -3.22 0.04 11.64
C TYR A 534 -2.41 0.82 12.68
N VAL A 535 -2.03 2.07 12.39
CA VAL A 535 -1.30 2.92 13.34
C VAL A 535 -2.11 3.16 14.62
N ASP A 536 -3.40 3.49 14.51
CA ASP A 536 -4.30 3.64 15.67
C ASP A 536 -4.32 2.37 16.54
N ARG A 537 -4.53 1.21 15.92
CA ARG A 537 -4.58 -0.08 16.63
C ARG A 537 -3.27 -0.43 17.31
N LEU A 538 -2.14 -0.28 16.61
CA LEU A 538 -0.81 -0.55 17.15
C LEU A 538 -0.52 0.34 18.35
N LEU A 539 -0.80 1.65 18.26
CA LEU A 539 -0.50 2.60 19.33
C LEU A 539 -1.35 2.34 20.59
N ARG A 540 -2.62 1.97 20.44
CA ARG A 540 -3.46 1.58 21.59
C ARG A 540 -2.95 0.30 22.25
N ALA A 541 -2.69 -0.74 21.46
CA ALA A 541 -2.18 -2.00 21.99
C ALA A 541 -0.79 -1.86 22.65
N TYR A 542 0.03 -0.94 22.15
CA TYR A 542 1.29 -0.56 22.78
C TYR A 542 1.07 0.20 24.09
N ALA A 543 0.16 1.18 24.11
CA ALA A 543 -0.16 1.96 25.31
C ALA A 543 -0.67 1.07 26.45
N ASP A 544 -1.46 0.05 26.15
CA ASP A 544 -1.94 -0.93 27.14
C ASP A 544 -0.80 -1.74 27.81
N ARG A 545 0.34 -1.87 27.13
CA ARG A 545 1.55 -2.52 27.66
C ARG A 545 2.54 -1.55 28.30
N LEU A 546 2.37 -0.24 28.09
CA LEU A 546 3.29 0.77 28.59
C LEU A 546 3.14 0.90 30.12
N SER A 547 4.19 0.46 30.83
CA SER A 547 4.29 0.60 32.28
C SER A 547 5.08 1.83 32.68
N ASP A 548 4.91 2.31 33.92
CA ASP A 548 5.64 3.47 34.44
C ASP A 548 7.17 3.23 34.58
#